data_AF-A0AAN4KM93-F1
#
_entry.id   AF-A0AAN4KM93-F1
#
_cell.length_a   1.000
_cell.length_b   1.000
_cell.length_c   1.000
_cell.angle_alpha   90.00
_cell.angle_beta   90.00
_cell.angle_gamma   90.00
#
_symmetry.space_group_name_H-M   'P 1'
#
loop_
_entity.id
_entity.type
_entity.pdbx_description
1 polymer ?
#
loop_
_entity_poly.entity_id
_entity_poly.type
_entity_poly.pdbx_seq_one_letter_code
_entity_poly.pdbx_strand_id
1 'polypeptide(L)'
;MYKLFFLLGLLQIPWFIIFHLIDIPLWVDIVLYLEFCFVVGWDGNRWYFKHAIQILGKVKSLPQTQQDLYLRAKGGTHIEIMLCLNLFLLSFLYIMDIKLAYLPTQTNVKNVVRWSEEGETLESFTTNSKWKYIKKEGKHYVVEFTGYDNSEKEHVQIVFYVYLEKQNYEWHYVYINNKKLNKDDEKEYKKEIEEISWY
;
A
#
# COMPACT_ATOMS: atom_id res chain seq x y z
N MET A 1 18.28 -0.93 22.88
CA MET A 1 17.96 -1.02 21.44
C MET A 1 16.49 -1.32 21.18
N TYR A 2 15.92 -2.43 21.71
CA TYR A 2 14.52 -2.81 21.48
C TYR A 2 13.53 -1.64 21.61
N LYS A 3 13.47 -0.95 22.75
CA LYS A 3 12.54 0.18 22.96
C LYS A 3 12.62 1.26 21.88
N LEU A 4 13.83 1.61 21.43
CA LEU A 4 14.05 2.66 20.43
C LEU A 4 13.72 2.16 19.01
N PHE A 5 14.01 0.88 18.72
CA PHE A 5 13.58 0.24 17.47
C PHE A 5 12.06 0.22 17.33
N PHE A 6 11.32 -0.18 18.37
CA PHE A 6 9.86 -0.16 18.33
C PHE A 6 9.31 1.25 18.23
N LEU A 7 9.92 2.23 18.90
CA LEU A 7 9.48 3.62 18.80
C LEU A 7 9.64 4.16 17.38
N LEU A 8 10.76 3.86 16.71
CA LEU A 8 10.97 4.20 15.30
C LEU A 8 10.05 3.41 14.36
N GLY A 9 9.86 2.12 14.62
CA GLY A 9 8.92 1.29 13.85
C GLY A 9 7.48 1.80 13.96
N LEU A 10 7.02 2.19 15.15
CA LEU A 10 5.69 2.79 15.34
C LEU A 10 5.54 4.12 14.59
N LEU A 11 6.60 4.93 14.51
CA LEU A 11 6.62 6.16 13.73
C LEU A 11 6.52 5.93 12.22
N GLN A 12 6.79 4.73 11.72
CA GLN A 12 6.60 4.39 10.31
C GLN A 12 5.13 4.05 9.99
N ILE A 13 4.29 3.66 10.97
CA ILE A 13 2.88 3.29 10.73
C ILE A 13 2.11 4.35 9.95
N PRO A 14 2.20 5.66 10.27
CA PRO A 14 1.49 6.70 9.50
C PRO A 14 1.86 6.74 8.02
N TRP A 15 3.07 6.30 7.65
CA TRP A 15 3.53 6.28 6.26
C TRP A 15 2.88 5.14 5.46
N PHE A 16 2.49 4.05 6.13
CA PHE A 16 1.76 2.94 5.51
C PHE A 16 0.26 3.23 5.34
N ILE A 17 -0.30 4.13 6.14
CA ILE A 17 -1.69 4.60 5.96
C ILE A 17 -1.87 5.25 4.58
N ILE A 18 -0.81 5.80 3.98
CA ILE A 18 -0.90 6.43 2.66
C ILE A 18 -1.03 5.37 1.54
N PHE A 19 -0.59 4.14 1.77
CA PHE A 19 -0.65 3.05 0.78
C PHE A 19 -1.92 2.22 0.94
N HIS A 20 -3.07 2.87 0.78
CA HIS A 20 -4.32 2.16 0.50
C HIS A 20 -4.28 1.68 -0.95
N LEU A 21 -3.43 0.69 -1.24
CA LEU A 21 -3.38 -0.01 -2.54
C LEU A 21 -4.08 -1.37 -2.49
N ILE A 22 -4.56 -1.79 -1.32
CA ILE A 22 -5.33 -3.02 -1.11
C ILE A 22 -6.49 -2.70 -0.17
N ASP A 23 -7.72 -3.16 -0.47
CA ASP A 23 -8.89 -3.02 0.42
C ASP A 23 -8.79 -4.07 1.56
N ILE A 24 -7.64 -4.08 2.24
CA ILE A 24 -7.45 -4.78 3.50
C ILE A 24 -7.92 -3.82 4.59
N PRO A 25 -8.75 -4.27 5.55
CA PRO A 25 -9.12 -3.43 6.67
C PRO A 25 -7.86 -2.93 7.39
N LEU A 26 -7.76 -1.62 7.64
CA LEU A 26 -6.60 -0.99 8.27
C LEU A 26 -6.08 -1.73 9.52
N TRP A 27 -6.97 -2.35 10.29
CA TRP A 27 -6.58 -3.12 11.47
C TRP A 27 -5.77 -4.38 11.14
N VAL A 28 -6.02 -5.03 10.00
CA VAL A 28 -5.23 -6.18 9.54
C VAL A 28 -3.82 -5.74 9.18
N ASP A 29 -3.69 -4.61 8.48
CA ASP A 29 -2.39 -4.03 8.12
C ASP A 29 -1.60 -3.64 9.38
N ILE A 30 -2.26 -3.00 10.36
CA ILE A 30 -1.65 -2.68 11.65
C ILE A 30 -1.17 -3.94 12.37
N VAL A 31 -1.97 -5.01 12.41
CA VAL A 31 -1.59 -6.27 13.06
C VAL A 31 -0.38 -6.90 12.36
N LEU A 32 -0.41 -7.02 11.03
CA LEU A 32 0.70 -7.55 10.24
C LEU A 32 1.97 -6.71 10.44
N TYR A 33 1.85 -5.39 10.41
CA TYR A 33 2.95 -4.47 10.66
C TYR A 33 3.59 -4.68 12.02
N LEU A 34 2.78 -4.81 13.07
CA LEU A 34 3.26 -5.07 14.43
C LEU A 34 3.95 -6.44 14.55
N GLU A 35 3.43 -7.47 13.88
CA GLU A 35 4.08 -8.79 13.82
C GLU A 35 5.45 -8.70 13.15
N PHE A 36 5.56 -8.03 11.99
CA PHE A 36 6.85 -7.84 11.32
C PHE A 36 7.82 -7.02 12.15
N CYS A 37 7.37 -5.94 12.79
CA CYS A 37 8.17 -5.18 13.75
C CYS A 37 8.68 -6.08 14.88
N PHE A 38 7.81 -6.95 15.40
CA PHE A 38 8.18 -7.87 16.47
C PHE A 38 9.27 -8.84 16.03
N VAL A 39 9.09 -9.51 14.89
CA VAL A 39 10.05 -10.48 14.36
C VAL A 39 11.38 -9.82 14.01
N VAL A 40 11.38 -8.72 13.25
CA VAL A 40 12.60 -8.01 12.87
C VAL A 40 13.31 -7.42 14.09
N GLY A 41 12.56 -6.87 15.04
CA GLY A 41 13.09 -6.35 16.30
C GLY A 41 13.71 -7.44 17.18
N TRP A 42 13.05 -8.61 17.27
CA TRP A 42 13.53 -9.77 18.01
C TRP A 42 14.84 -10.31 17.42
N ASP A 43 14.87 -10.56 16.11
CA ASP A 43 16.04 -11.10 15.43
C ASP A 43 17.19 -10.09 15.38
N GLY A 44 16.89 -8.81 15.17
CA GLY A 44 17.88 -7.73 15.27
C GLY A 44 18.50 -7.65 16.67
N ASN A 45 17.70 -7.82 17.73
CA ASN A 45 18.20 -7.85 19.10
C ASN A 45 19.04 -9.11 19.40
N ARG A 46 18.63 -10.27 18.89
CA ARG A 46 19.42 -11.51 19.00
C ARG A 46 20.76 -11.37 18.30
N TRP A 47 20.77 -10.78 17.11
CA TRP A 47 21.99 -10.52 16.35
C TRP A 47 22.91 -9.55 17.08
N TYR A 48 22.36 -8.45 17.61
CA TYR A 48 23.08 -7.50 18.46
C TYR A 48 23.71 -8.19 19.67
N PHE A 49 22.96 -9.03 20.39
CA PHE A 49 23.48 -9.73 21.56
C PHE A 49 24.63 -10.68 21.21
N LYS A 50 24.51 -11.41 20.09
CA LYS A 50 25.58 -12.26 19.57
C LYS A 50 26.83 -11.44 19.22
N HIS A 51 26.65 -10.27 18.60
CA HIS A 51 27.74 -9.36 18.27
C HIS A 51 28.43 -8.81 19.53
N ALA A 52 27.65 -8.38 20.52
CA ALA A 52 28.18 -7.89 21.79
C ALA A 52 28.99 -8.96 22.53
N ILE A 53 28.50 -10.21 22.59
CA ILE A 53 29.25 -11.33 23.16
C ILE A 53 30.57 -11.56 22.42
N GLN A 54 30.57 -11.50 21.09
CA GLN A 54 31.80 -11.66 20.30
C GLN A 54 32.82 -10.55 20.58
N ILE A 55 32.37 -9.30 20.69
CA ILE A 55 33.22 -8.17 21.07
C ILE A 55 33.80 -8.40 22.47
N LEU A 56 32.96 -8.73 23.45
CA LEU A 56 33.39 -8.97 24.83
C LEU A 56 34.37 -10.15 24.93
N GLY A 57 34.15 -11.21 24.14
CA GLY A 57 35.07 -12.35 24.04
C GLY A 57 36.44 -11.92 23.51
N LYS A 58 36.48 -11.10 22.45
CA LYS A 58 37.73 -10.55 21.90
C LYS A 58 38.43 -9.60 22.87
N VAL A 59 37.68 -8.78 23.60
CA VAL A 59 38.24 -7.88 24.62
C VAL A 59 38.96 -8.66 25.71
N LYS A 60 38.40 -9.78 26.19
CA LYS A 60 39.05 -10.62 27.20
C LYS A 60 40.38 -11.21 26.74
N SER A 61 40.58 -11.39 25.44
CA SER A 61 41.86 -11.87 24.88
C SER A 61 42.90 -10.76 24.65
N LEU A 62 42.54 -9.49 24.81
CA LEU A 62 43.44 -8.36 24.61
C LEU A 62 44.14 -7.93 25.91
N PRO A 63 45.36 -7.35 25.83
CA PRO A 63 46.03 -6.75 26.96
C PRO A 63 45.18 -5.65 27.60
N GLN A 64 45.22 -5.53 28.92
CA GLN A 64 44.35 -4.62 29.70
C GLN A 64 44.45 -3.15 29.25
N THR A 65 45.62 -2.73 28.77
CA THR A 65 45.86 -1.39 28.20
C THR A 65 45.14 -1.14 26.87
N GLN A 66 44.75 -2.18 26.14
CA GLN A 66 44.06 -2.10 24.85
C GLN A 66 42.55 -2.35 24.96
N GLN A 67 42.07 -2.89 26.10
CA GLN A 67 40.66 -3.25 26.28
C GLN A 67 39.73 -2.04 26.21
N ASP A 68 40.07 -0.94 26.89
CA ASP A 68 39.23 0.27 26.90
C ASP A 68 39.18 0.93 25.52
N LEU A 69 40.32 0.99 24.83
CA LEU A 69 40.43 1.48 23.45
C LEU A 69 39.58 0.66 22.48
N TYR A 70 39.63 -0.68 22.59
CA TYR A 70 38.84 -1.57 21.75
C TYR A 70 37.33 -1.44 22.02
N LEU A 71 36.92 -1.34 23.30
CA LEU A 71 35.52 -1.12 23.67
C LEU A 71 34.99 0.23 23.20
N ARG A 72 35.79 1.30 23.25
CA ARG A 72 35.38 2.59 22.69
C ARG A 72 35.27 2.56 21.17
N ALA A 73 36.18 1.86 20.50
CA ALA A 73 36.18 1.74 19.05
C ALA A 73 35.08 0.81 18.50
N LYS A 74 34.65 -0.20 19.26
CA LYS A 74 33.74 -1.27 18.78
C LYS A 74 32.46 -1.44 19.59
N GLY A 75 32.42 -0.99 20.84
CA GLY A 75 31.31 -1.20 21.78
C GLY A 75 30.31 -0.04 21.89
N GLY A 76 30.38 0.96 21.01
CA GLY A 76 29.41 2.05 20.96
C GLY A 76 28.00 1.57 20.61
N THR A 77 26.98 2.29 21.09
CA THR A 77 25.57 2.08 20.76
C THR A 77 25.41 2.06 19.23
N HIS A 78 25.09 0.89 18.66
CA HIS A 78 24.92 0.71 17.22
C HIS A 78 23.61 1.32 16.71
N ILE A 79 23.44 2.64 16.88
CA ILE A 79 22.34 3.43 16.30
C ILE A 79 22.27 3.18 14.79
N GLU A 80 23.43 3.03 14.14
CA GLU A 80 23.54 2.68 12.72
C GLU A 80 22.84 1.35 12.38
N ILE A 81 23.08 0.28 13.14
CA ILE A 81 22.40 -1.02 12.92
C ILE A 81 20.89 -0.87 13.08
N MET A 82 20.45 -0.09 14.07
CA MET A 82 19.04 0.17 14.29
C MET A 82 18.41 0.97 13.14
N LEU A 83 19.09 2.00 12.63
CA LEU A 83 18.64 2.79 11.48
C LEU A 83 18.60 1.91 10.21
N CYS A 84 19.61 1.09 9.97
CA CYS A 84 19.63 0.15 8.85
C CYS A 84 18.48 -0.87 8.94
N LEU A 85 18.19 -1.42 10.12
CA LEU A 85 17.06 -2.34 10.32
C LEU A 85 15.71 -1.66 10.09
N ASN A 86 15.55 -0.40 10.51
CA ASN A 86 14.33 0.37 10.26
C ASN A 86 14.18 0.71 8.76
N LEU A 87 15.26 1.06 8.07
CA LEU A 87 15.24 1.32 6.64
C LEU A 87 14.92 0.04 5.85
N PHE A 88 15.49 -1.09 6.27
CA PHE A 88 15.15 -2.40 5.71
C PHE A 88 13.67 -2.72 5.91
N LEU A 89 13.15 -2.56 7.13
CA LEU A 89 11.74 -2.82 7.44
C LEU A 89 10.82 -1.96 6.56
N LEU A 90 11.09 -0.66 6.48
CA LEU A 90 10.34 0.27 5.63
C LEU A 90 10.34 -0.20 4.17
N SER A 91 11.51 -0.49 3.62
CA SER A 91 11.68 -0.91 2.22
C SER A 91 11.00 -2.24 1.93
N PHE A 92 11.13 -3.20 2.86
CA PHE A 92 10.54 -4.53 2.74
C PHE A 92 9.01 -4.47 2.68
N LEU A 93 8.40 -3.74 3.61
CA LEU A 93 6.96 -3.58 3.67
C LEU A 93 6.42 -2.82 2.47
N TYR A 94 7.11 -1.75 2.05
CA TYR A 94 6.74 -1.01 0.85
C TYR A 94 6.72 -1.89 -0.41
N ILE A 95 7.74 -2.74 -0.59
CA ILE A 95 7.79 -3.70 -1.71
C ILE A 95 6.65 -4.72 -1.59
N MET A 96 6.36 -5.19 -0.38
CA MET A 96 5.25 -6.13 -0.13
C MET A 96 3.91 -5.52 -0.52
N ASP A 97 3.62 -4.28 -0.10
CA ASP A 97 2.37 -3.58 -0.42
C ASP A 97 2.19 -3.42 -1.93
N ILE A 98 3.25 -2.99 -2.64
CA ILE A 98 3.25 -2.96 -4.10
C ILE A 98 2.92 -4.33 -4.63
N LYS A 99 3.63 -5.39 -4.23
CA LYS A 99 3.39 -6.75 -4.77
C LYS A 99 1.97 -7.24 -4.53
N LEU A 100 1.42 -6.96 -3.36
CA LEU A 100 0.06 -7.33 -3.00
C LEU A 100 -0.97 -6.58 -3.85
N ALA A 101 -0.73 -5.32 -4.22
CA ALA A 101 -1.60 -4.54 -5.11
C ALA A 101 -1.73 -5.15 -6.52
N TYR A 102 -0.69 -5.84 -7.01
CA TYR A 102 -0.70 -6.52 -8.32
C TYR A 102 -1.29 -7.93 -8.25
N LEU A 103 -1.70 -8.44 -7.08
CA LEU A 103 -2.36 -9.75 -7.01
C LEU A 103 -3.75 -9.68 -7.64
N PRO A 104 -4.14 -10.64 -8.49
CA PRO A 104 -5.40 -10.62 -9.23
C PRO A 104 -6.60 -11.03 -8.37
N THR A 105 -6.84 -10.28 -7.29
CA THR A 105 -8.02 -10.40 -6.45
C THR A 105 -9.15 -9.53 -7.01
N GLN A 106 -10.40 -9.91 -6.74
CA GLN A 106 -11.57 -9.10 -7.16
C GLN A 106 -11.49 -7.66 -6.63
N THR A 107 -10.94 -7.52 -5.43
CA THR A 107 -10.75 -6.25 -4.75
C THR A 107 -9.74 -5.38 -5.47
N ASN A 108 -8.51 -5.86 -5.66
CA ASN A 108 -7.45 -5.09 -6.30
C ASN A 108 -7.84 -4.65 -7.71
N VAL A 109 -8.51 -5.54 -8.44
CA VAL A 109 -9.03 -5.25 -9.77
C VAL A 109 -10.03 -4.08 -9.75
N LYS A 110 -10.97 -4.03 -8.80
CA LYS A 110 -11.89 -2.89 -8.68
C LYS A 110 -11.13 -1.61 -8.32
N ASN A 111 -10.14 -1.72 -7.44
CA ASN A 111 -9.42 -0.58 -6.88
C ASN A 111 -8.58 0.18 -7.91
N VAL A 112 -8.13 -0.48 -8.98
CA VAL A 112 -7.46 0.20 -10.11
C VAL A 112 -8.31 1.37 -10.66
N VAL A 113 -9.63 1.19 -10.74
CA VAL A 113 -10.54 2.24 -11.21
C VAL A 113 -11.08 3.06 -10.05
N ARG A 114 -11.49 2.39 -8.96
CA ARG A 114 -12.13 3.06 -7.82
C ARG A 114 -11.25 4.12 -7.15
N TRP A 115 -9.93 3.96 -7.14
CA TRP A 115 -8.99 4.94 -6.58
C TRP A 115 -8.33 5.83 -7.62
N SER A 116 -8.81 5.81 -8.85
CA SER A 116 -8.48 6.87 -9.81
C SER A 116 -9.28 8.14 -9.46
N GLU A 117 -8.83 9.28 -9.97
CA GLU A 117 -9.53 10.56 -9.79
C GLU A 117 -10.96 10.48 -10.34
N GLU A 118 -11.16 9.76 -11.44
CA GLU A 118 -12.47 9.48 -12.01
C GLU A 118 -13.31 8.59 -11.10
N GLY A 119 -12.70 7.59 -10.46
CA GLY A 119 -13.37 6.73 -9.49
C GLY A 119 -13.85 7.50 -8.26
N GLU A 120 -13.01 8.38 -7.71
CA GLU A 120 -13.35 9.28 -6.60
C GLU A 120 -14.45 10.28 -6.99
N THR A 121 -14.37 10.83 -8.20
CA THR A 121 -15.39 11.71 -8.77
C THR A 121 -16.72 10.97 -8.86
N LEU A 122 -16.75 9.78 -9.46
CA LEU A 122 -17.95 8.96 -9.56
C LEU A 122 -18.56 8.65 -8.19
N GLU A 123 -17.76 8.32 -7.17
CA GLU A 123 -18.25 8.10 -5.81
C GLU A 123 -18.75 9.38 -5.14
N SER A 124 -18.18 10.54 -5.46
CA SER A 124 -18.55 11.84 -4.86
C SER A 124 -19.83 12.44 -5.46
N PHE A 125 -20.04 12.27 -6.77
CA PHE A 125 -21.18 12.85 -7.48
C PHE A 125 -22.41 11.92 -7.52
N THR A 126 -22.25 10.65 -7.13
CA THR A 126 -23.36 9.70 -7.08
C THR A 126 -23.66 9.24 -5.66
N THR A 127 -24.88 8.77 -5.43
CA THR A 127 -25.28 8.09 -4.19
C THR A 127 -25.51 6.61 -4.41
N ASN A 128 -25.39 5.82 -3.33
CA ASN A 128 -25.49 4.36 -3.36
C ASN A 128 -24.51 3.71 -4.34
N SER A 129 -23.34 4.31 -4.47
CA SER A 129 -22.26 3.90 -5.39
C SER A 129 -21.78 2.49 -5.05
N LYS A 130 -21.68 1.63 -6.06
CA LYS A 130 -21.23 0.24 -5.92
C LYS A 130 -20.26 -0.11 -7.02
N TRP A 131 -19.18 -0.78 -6.62
CA TRP A 131 -18.19 -1.37 -7.52
C TRP A 131 -18.29 -2.89 -7.47
N LYS A 132 -18.46 -3.50 -8.65
CA LYS A 132 -18.63 -4.94 -8.80
C LYS A 132 -17.63 -5.50 -9.79
N TYR A 133 -16.91 -6.52 -9.37
CA TYR A 133 -16.15 -7.36 -10.28
C TYR A 133 -17.12 -8.30 -11.01
N ILE A 134 -17.07 -8.31 -12.35
CA ILE A 134 -17.96 -9.16 -13.16
C ILE A 134 -17.26 -10.45 -13.55
N LYS A 135 -16.15 -10.36 -14.29
CA LYS A 135 -15.40 -11.52 -14.82
C LYS A 135 -14.03 -11.11 -15.35
N LYS A 136 -13.22 -12.10 -15.72
CA LYS A 136 -11.97 -11.93 -16.48
C LYS A 136 -12.23 -12.28 -17.94
N GLU A 137 -11.78 -11.44 -18.86
CA GLU A 137 -11.88 -11.66 -20.31
C GLU A 137 -10.50 -11.50 -20.96
N GLY A 138 -9.87 -12.63 -21.27
CA GLY A 138 -8.51 -12.64 -21.82
C GLY A 138 -7.51 -11.93 -20.91
N LYS A 139 -7.05 -10.76 -21.35
CA LYS A 139 -6.01 -9.96 -20.67
C LYS A 139 -6.54 -8.86 -19.74
N HIS A 140 -7.85 -8.61 -19.71
CA HIS A 140 -8.44 -7.59 -18.85
C HIS A 140 -9.49 -8.21 -17.91
N TYR A 141 -9.85 -7.45 -16.90
CA TYR A 141 -10.93 -7.75 -15.98
C TYR A 141 -12.06 -6.76 -16.20
N VAL A 142 -13.29 -7.23 -16.11
CA VAL A 142 -14.49 -6.41 -16.29
C VAL A 142 -14.98 -5.97 -14.93
N VAL A 143 -15.01 -4.66 -14.71
CA VAL A 143 -15.51 -4.02 -13.50
C VAL A 143 -16.70 -3.15 -13.87
N GLU A 144 -17.71 -3.17 -13.02
CA GLU A 144 -18.92 -2.38 -13.17
C GLU A 144 -19.04 -1.41 -12.00
N PHE A 145 -19.28 -0.15 -12.32
CA PHE A 145 -19.73 0.88 -11.40
C PHE A 145 -21.23 1.08 -11.58
N THR A 146 -21.95 1.27 -10.47
CA THR A 146 -23.34 1.75 -10.48
C THR A 146 -23.52 2.83 -9.43
N GLY A 147 -24.23 3.90 -9.76
CA GLY A 147 -24.57 4.98 -8.84
C GLY A 147 -25.84 5.72 -9.28
N TYR A 148 -26.39 6.54 -8.39
CA TYR A 148 -27.47 7.46 -8.71
C TYR A 148 -26.97 8.89 -8.64
N ASP A 149 -26.93 9.58 -9.78
CA ASP A 149 -26.59 11.00 -9.87
C ASP A 149 -27.78 11.82 -9.37
N ASN A 150 -27.59 12.58 -8.29
CA ASN A 150 -28.66 13.38 -7.70
C ASN A 150 -28.90 14.70 -8.44
N SER A 151 -27.89 15.22 -9.13
CA SER A 151 -27.96 16.48 -9.86
C SER A 151 -28.79 16.29 -11.11
N GLU A 152 -28.45 15.26 -11.90
CA GLU A 152 -29.14 14.94 -13.14
C GLU A 152 -30.37 14.03 -12.92
N LYS A 153 -30.49 13.42 -11.73
CA LYS A 153 -31.56 12.47 -11.35
C LYS A 153 -31.58 11.22 -12.22
N GLU A 154 -30.41 10.63 -12.43
CA GLU A 154 -30.25 9.50 -13.33
C GLU A 154 -29.49 8.33 -12.69
N HIS A 155 -29.84 7.12 -13.10
CA HIS A 155 -29.09 5.92 -12.76
C HIS A 155 -27.93 5.75 -13.73
N VAL A 156 -26.71 5.84 -13.20
CA VAL A 156 -25.48 5.66 -13.95
C VAL A 156 -24.96 4.24 -13.74
N GLN A 157 -24.64 3.57 -14.84
CA GLN A 157 -23.91 2.30 -14.83
C GLN A 157 -22.77 2.38 -15.85
N ILE A 158 -21.55 2.09 -15.40
CA ILE A 158 -20.36 2.19 -16.24
C ILE A 158 -19.61 0.86 -16.18
N VAL A 159 -19.21 0.35 -17.34
CA VAL A 159 -18.39 -0.84 -17.48
C VAL A 159 -16.97 -0.43 -17.86
N PHE A 160 -16.01 -0.93 -17.10
CA PHE A 160 -14.59 -0.71 -17.25
C PHE A 160 -13.85 -1.99 -17.60
N TYR A 161 -12.87 -1.87 -18.48
CA TYR A 161 -11.86 -2.89 -18.74
C TYR A 161 -10.59 -2.56 -17.98
N VAL A 162 -10.23 -3.39 -17.01
CA VAL A 162 -9.11 -3.18 -16.10
C VAL A 162 -7.94 -4.07 -16.48
N TYR A 163 -6.77 -3.46 -16.64
CA TYR A 163 -5.49 -4.11 -16.90
C TYR A 163 -4.61 -4.02 -15.66
N LEU A 164 -4.81 -4.96 -14.73
CA LEU A 164 -4.12 -4.99 -13.42
C LEU A 164 -2.59 -4.95 -13.53
N GLU A 165 -2.02 -5.64 -14.52
CA GLU A 165 -0.56 -5.66 -14.74
C GLU A 165 0.03 -4.27 -15.03
N LYS A 166 -0.79 -3.37 -15.58
CA LYS A 166 -0.41 -2.00 -15.93
C LYS A 166 -0.96 -0.97 -14.95
N GLN A 167 -1.74 -1.39 -13.94
CA GLN A 167 -2.52 -0.50 -13.07
C GLN A 167 -3.28 0.55 -13.86
N ASN A 168 -3.94 0.11 -14.95
CA ASN A 168 -4.65 1.00 -15.87
C ASN A 168 -6.02 0.42 -16.21
N TYR A 169 -6.91 1.27 -16.71
CA TYR A 169 -8.26 0.89 -17.09
C TYR A 169 -8.74 1.68 -18.32
N GLU A 170 -9.76 1.15 -18.97
CA GLU A 170 -10.42 1.76 -20.12
C GLU A 170 -11.94 1.78 -19.88
N TRP A 171 -12.57 2.91 -20.21
CA TRP A 171 -14.02 3.01 -20.29
C TRP A 171 -14.52 2.15 -21.46
N HIS A 172 -15.56 1.36 -21.22
CA HIS A 172 -16.08 0.46 -22.25
C HIS A 172 -17.52 0.74 -22.64
N TYR A 173 -18.44 0.79 -21.68
CA TYR A 173 -19.84 1.13 -21.91
C TYR A 173 -20.37 2.00 -20.79
N VAL A 174 -21.11 3.04 -21.17
CA VAL A 174 -21.88 3.88 -20.24
C VAL A 174 -23.37 3.67 -20.49
N TYR A 175 -24.11 3.49 -19.41
CA TYR A 175 -25.55 3.37 -19.40
C TYR A 175 -26.12 4.44 -18.49
N ILE A 176 -27.08 5.21 -19.03
CA ILE A 176 -27.87 6.18 -18.28
C ILE A 176 -29.31 5.69 -18.28
N ASN A 177 -29.90 5.54 -17.09
CA ASN A 177 -31.26 5.04 -16.91
C ASN A 177 -31.51 3.72 -17.67
N ASN A 178 -30.54 2.79 -17.58
CA ASN A 178 -30.50 1.49 -18.28
C ASN A 178 -30.43 1.56 -19.82
N LYS A 179 -30.25 2.75 -20.40
CA LYS A 179 -30.04 2.93 -21.84
C LYS A 179 -28.55 3.13 -22.11
N LYS A 180 -28.02 2.29 -22.99
CA LYS A 180 -26.64 2.41 -23.45
C LYS A 180 -26.48 3.71 -24.25
N LEU A 181 -25.49 4.52 -23.89
CA LEU A 181 -25.13 5.71 -24.64
C LEU A 181 -24.56 5.34 -26.01
N ASN A 182 -24.74 6.25 -26.96
CA ASN A 182 -24.03 6.15 -28.24
C ASN A 182 -22.54 6.54 -28.03
N LYS A 183 -21.70 6.33 -29.04
CA LYS A 183 -20.25 6.59 -28.91
C LYS A 183 -19.88 8.05 -28.67
N ASP A 184 -20.65 8.97 -29.22
CA ASP A 184 -20.39 10.41 -29.10
C ASP A 184 -20.82 10.88 -27.71
N ASP A 185 -22.01 10.49 -27.25
CA ASP A 185 -22.52 10.76 -25.91
C ASP A 185 -21.63 10.13 -24.83
N GLU A 186 -21.14 8.90 -25.04
CA GLU A 186 -20.22 8.23 -24.11
C GLU A 186 -18.89 9.01 -23.98
N LYS A 187 -18.39 9.55 -25.09
CA LYS A 187 -17.16 10.33 -25.11
C LYS A 187 -17.34 11.68 -24.42
N GLU A 188 -18.49 12.32 -24.61
CA GLU A 188 -18.85 13.55 -23.93
C GLU A 188 -18.95 13.33 -22.42
N TYR A 189 -19.74 12.34 -21.98
CA TYR A 189 -19.85 11.98 -20.57
C TYR A 189 -18.50 11.67 -19.91
N LYS A 190 -17.67 10.88 -20.60
CA LYS A 190 -16.31 10.57 -20.13
C LYS A 190 -15.49 11.86 -19.95
N LYS A 191 -15.56 12.78 -20.91
CA LYS A 191 -14.82 14.05 -20.87
C LYS A 191 -15.28 14.94 -19.72
N GLU A 192 -16.58 14.98 -19.44
CA GLU A 192 -17.13 15.71 -18.29
C GLU A 192 -16.59 15.15 -16.97
N ILE A 193 -16.62 13.84 -16.79
CA ILE A 193 -16.06 13.21 -15.59
C ILE A 193 -14.56 13.50 -15.47
N GLU A 194 -13.78 13.29 -16.54
CA GLU A 194 -12.35 13.59 -16.54
C GLU A 194 -12.10 15.07 -16.19
N GLU A 195 -12.81 16.02 -16.79
CA GLU A 195 -12.63 17.47 -16.52
C GLU A 195 -12.95 17.83 -15.07
N ILE A 196 -13.97 17.21 -14.47
CA ILE A 196 -14.32 17.41 -13.06
C ILE A 196 -13.26 16.79 -12.15
N SER A 197 -12.72 15.63 -12.52
CA SER A 197 -11.68 14.93 -11.74
C SER A 197 -10.38 15.73 -11.56
N TRP A 198 -10.06 16.62 -12.51
CA TRP A 198 -8.88 17.50 -12.42
C TRP A 198 -9.04 18.72 -11.51
N TYR A 199 -10.25 18.99 -10.99
CA TYR A 199 -10.58 20.16 -10.16
C TYR A 199 -10.68 19.85 -8.67
#